data_AF-A0A7C2VT13-F1
#
_entry.id   AF-A0A7C2VT13-F1
#
_cell.length_a   1.000
_cell.length_b   1.000
_cell.length_c   1.000
_cell.angle_alpha   90.00
_cell.angle_beta   90.00
_cell.angle_gamma   90.00
#
_symmetry.space_group_name_H-M   'P 1'
#
loop_
_entity.id
_entity.type
_entity.pdbx_description
1 polymer ?
#
loop_
_entity_poly.entity_id
_entity_poly.type
_entity_poly.pdbx_seq_one_letter_code
_entity_poly.pdbx_strand_id
1 'polypeptide(L)'
;MNADQKRGVWRSYTALDGLVHDIVWVIYSDPEGFLWFGTEGGGASRFDGKEFVNFTVKDGLLNRNIKAICRDPNGIMWFGTWEGGVFRYDGREFVNFTTEDGLASDIVWAIHADPDGTL
;
A
#
# COMPACT_ATOMS: atom_id res chain seq x y z
N MET A 1 10.15 -11.88 40.53
CA MET A 1 9.86 -10.70 39.70
C MET A 1 8.88 -11.15 38.63
N ASN A 2 7.62 -10.73 38.72
CA ASN A 2 6.55 -11.17 37.81
C ASN A 2 6.64 -10.41 36.49
N ALA A 3 6.82 -11.14 35.39
CA ALA A 3 6.63 -10.62 34.05
C ALA A 3 5.15 -10.77 33.68
N ASP A 4 4.31 -9.83 34.13
CA ASP A 4 2.98 -9.62 33.55
C ASP A 4 3.15 -9.00 32.16
N GLN A 5 3.35 -9.85 31.17
CA GLN A 5 3.23 -9.49 29.77
C GLN A 5 1.77 -9.13 29.52
N LYS A 6 1.45 -7.84 29.42
CA LYS A 6 0.11 -7.34 29.09
C LYS A 6 -0.39 -8.08 27.84
N ARG A 7 -1.38 -8.96 28.01
CA ARG A 7 -2.13 -9.51 26.88
C ARG A 7 -2.90 -8.36 26.25
N GLY A 8 -2.42 -7.86 25.12
CA GLY A 8 -3.14 -6.86 24.34
C GLY A 8 -4.51 -7.39 23.92
N VAL A 9 -5.49 -6.49 23.79
CA VAL A 9 -6.76 -6.80 23.13
C VAL A 9 -6.51 -6.71 21.63
N TRP A 10 -6.77 -7.79 20.90
CA TRP A 10 -6.71 -7.79 19.44
C TRP A 10 -7.99 -7.21 18.88
N ARG A 11 -7.86 -6.37 17.86
CA ARG A 11 -8.98 -5.87 17.06
C ARG A 11 -8.76 -6.31 15.61
N SER A 12 -9.82 -6.82 15.00
CA SER A 12 -9.84 -7.17 13.59
C SER A 12 -10.55 -6.08 12.80
N TYR A 13 -10.12 -5.88 11.55
CA TYR A 13 -10.76 -4.99 10.59
C TYR A 13 -11.00 -5.77 9.30
N THR A 14 -12.18 -5.58 8.72
CA THR A 14 -12.66 -6.25 7.50
C THR A 14 -13.22 -5.21 6.53
N ALA A 15 -13.72 -5.67 5.38
CA ALA A 15 -14.44 -4.83 4.45
C ALA A 15 -15.68 -4.16 5.08
N LEU A 16 -16.28 -4.79 6.09
CA LEU A 16 -17.39 -4.20 6.85
C LEU A 16 -16.95 -3.01 7.73
N ASP A 17 -15.65 -2.94 8.07
CA ASP A 17 -15.07 -1.85 8.86
C ASP A 17 -14.47 -0.74 7.97
N GLY A 18 -14.54 -0.89 6.64
CA GLY A 18 -14.09 0.11 5.67
C GLY A 18 -12.83 -0.26 4.88
N LEU A 19 -12.16 -1.37 5.20
CA LEU A 19 -11.05 -1.90 4.39
C LEU A 19 -11.55 -2.20 2.96
N VAL A 20 -10.73 -1.99 1.93
CA VAL A 20 -11.21 -2.16 0.56
C VAL A 20 -11.48 -3.62 0.20
N HIS A 21 -10.79 -4.57 0.83
CA HIS A 21 -10.97 -6.00 0.64
C HIS A 21 -10.36 -6.82 1.78
N ASP A 22 -10.95 -7.96 2.12
CA ASP A 22 -10.54 -8.79 3.28
C ASP A 22 -9.21 -9.53 3.11
N ILE A 23 -8.78 -9.72 1.86
CA ILE A 23 -7.51 -10.37 1.54
C ILE A 23 -6.42 -9.29 1.39
N VAL A 24 -5.59 -9.16 2.41
CA VAL A 24 -4.46 -8.23 2.48
C VAL A 24 -3.17 -8.99 2.15
N TRP A 25 -2.38 -8.48 1.19
CA TRP A 25 -1.10 -9.05 0.79
C TRP A 25 0.10 -8.29 1.35
N VAL A 26 -0.04 -6.98 1.56
CA VAL A 26 1.05 -6.13 2.04
C VAL A 26 0.51 -5.08 3.00
N ILE A 27 1.29 -4.80 4.05
CA ILE A 27 1.03 -3.72 4.99
C ILE A 27 2.29 -2.86 5.06
N TYR A 28 2.13 -1.54 5.00
CA TYR A 28 3.20 -0.57 5.16
C TYR A 28 2.79 0.50 6.16
N SER A 29 3.64 0.80 7.14
CA SER A 29 3.45 1.92 8.06
C SER A 29 4.30 3.10 7.60
N ASP A 30 3.68 4.25 7.40
CA ASP A 30 4.41 5.47 7.06
C ASP A 30 4.89 6.24 8.32
N PRO A 31 5.89 7.13 8.17
CA PRO A 31 6.39 7.98 9.25
C PRO A 31 5.35 8.91 9.91
N GLU A 32 4.26 9.24 9.21
CA GLU A 32 3.16 10.05 9.73
C GLU A 32 2.19 9.24 10.61
N GLY A 33 2.36 7.92 10.67
CA GLY A 33 1.57 7.02 11.51
C GLY A 33 0.35 6.42 10.80
N PHE A 34 0.19 6.62 9.50
CA PHE A 34 -0.83 5.90 8.74
C PHE A 34 -0.37 4.48 8.41
N LEU A 35 -1.34 3.58 8.36
CA LEU A 35 -1.14 2.22 7.84
C LEU A 35 -1.73 2.11 6.45
N TRP A 36 -0.95 1.57 5.53
CA TRP A 36 -1.34 1.29 4.16
C TRP A 36 -1.48 -0.21 3.97
N PHE A 37 -2.55 -0.63 3.29
CA PHE A 37 -2.90 -2.02 3.06
C PHE A 37 -3.05 -2.23 1.57
N GLY A 38 -2.26 -3.11 0.99
CA GLY A 38 -2.42 -3.58 -0.38
C GLY A 38 -3.20 -4.89 -0.39
N THR A 39 -4.23 -4.96 -1.24
CA THR A 39 -5.18 -6.08 -1.24
C THR A 39 -5.15 -6.87 -2.55
N GLU A 40 -5.72 -8.08 -2.50
CA GLU A 40 -6.10 -8.86 -3.68
C GLU A 40 -7.41 -8.33 -4.26
N GLY A 41 -7.41 -7.83 -5.48
CA GLY A 41 -8.61 -7.46 -6.23
C GLY A 41 -9.35 -6.19 -5.77
N GLY A 42 -9.01 -5.61 -4.62
CA GLY A 42 -9.63 -4.40 -4.07
C GLY A 42 -8.90 -3.09 -4.37
N GLY A 43 -7.58 -3.12 -4.52
CA GLY A 43 -6.73 -1.92 -4.56
C GLY A 43 -5.99 -1.71 -3.23
N ALA A 44 -5.91 -0.45 -2.80
CA ALA A 44 -5.22 -0.08 -1.56
C ALA A 44 -6.15 0.64 -0.56
N SER A 45 -5.86 0.49 0.73
CA SER A 45 -6.50 1.28 1.80
C SER A 45 -5.44 1.98 2.65
N ARG A 46 -5.72 3.20 3.10
CA ARG A 46 -4.96 3.91 4.13
C ARG A 46 -5.82 4.05 5.38
N PHE A 47 -5.24 3.83 6.55
CA PHE A 47 -5.89 3.87 7.84
C PHE A 47 -5.18 4.84 8.78
N ASP A 48 -5.93 5.70 9.45
CA ASP A 48 -5.40 6.70 10.39
C ASP A 48 -5.55 6.30 11.88
N GLY A 49 -5.99 5.06 12.15
CA GLY A 49 -6.33 4.59 13.48
C GLY A 49 -7.83 4.64 13.79
N LYS A 50 -8.63 5.31 12.96
CA LYS A 50 -10.08 5.46 13.12
C LYS A 50 -10.85 5.10 11.85
N GLU A 51 -10.41 5.60 10.70
CA GLU A 51 -11.12 5.51 9.42
C GLU A 51 -10.21 5.03 8.29
N PHE A 52 -10.82 4.31 7.34
CA PHE A 52 -10.15 3.89 6.11
C PHE A 52 -10.47 4.85 4.96
N VAL A 53 -9.45 5.17 4.18
CA VAL A 53 -9.56 5.81 2.86
C VAL A 53 -9.11 4.80 1.81
N ASN A 54 -9.97 4.53 0.83
CA ASN A 54 -9.72 3.50 -0.18
C ASN A 54 -9.31 4.13 -1.51
N PHE A 55 -8.35 3.50 -2.19
CA PHE A 55 -7.84 3.87 -3.50
C PHE A 55 -8.10 2.72 -4.47
N THR A 56 -8.90 3.01 -5.48
CA THR A 56 -9.42 2.04 -6.44
C THR A 56 -9.20 2.50 -7.88
N VAL A 57 -9.70 1.72 -8.85
CA VAL A 57 -9.72 2.11 -10.27
C VAL A 57 -10.41 3.45 -10.53
N LYS A 58 -11.35 3.86 -9.66
CA LYS A 58 -12.05 5.15 -9.79
C LYS A 58 -11.17 6.34 -9.42
N ASP A 59 -10.13 6.09 -8.63
CA ASP A 59 -9.21 7.09 -8.08
C ASP A 59 -7.91 7.17 -8.90
N GLY A 60 -7.78 6.37 -9.97
CA GLY A 60 -6.59 6.31 -10.83
C GLY A 60 -5.69 5.09 -10.59
N LEU A 61 -5.98 4.25 -9.58
CA LEU A 61 -5.27 3.00 -9.33
C LEU A 61 -5.82 1.90 -10.24
N LEU A 62 -5.37 1.88 -11.50
CA LEU A 62 -5.97 1.05 -12.56
C LEU A 62 -5.79 -0.46 -12.37
N ASN A 63 -4.86 -0.89 -11.51
CA ASN A 63 -4.69 -2.29 -11.12
C ASN A 63 -5.05 -2.48 -9.63
N ARG A 64 -5.83 -3.53 -9.32
CA ARG A 64 -6.39 -3.76 -7.99
C ARG A 64 -5.62 -4.76 -7.14
N ASN A 65 -4.54 -5.31 -7.67
CA ASN A 65 -3.73 -6.35 -7.04
C ASN A 65 -2.42 -5.74 -6.53
N ILE A 66 -2.41 -5.29 -5.28
CA ILE A 66 -1.28 -4.56 -4.71
C ILE A 66 -0.36 -5.52 -3.93
N LYS A 67 0.88 -5.64 -4.38
CA LYS A 67 1.89 -6.59 -3.88
C LYS A 67 2.98 -5.93 -3.06
N ALA A 68 3.28 -4.67 -3.34
CA ALA A 68 4.31 -3.91 -2.64
C ALA A 68 3.84 -2.48 -2.38
N ILE A 69 4.23 -1.93 -1.23
CA ILE A 69 4.01 -0.52 -0.89
C ILE A 69 5.29 0.00 -0.24
N CYS A 70 5.78 1.13 -0.71
CA CYS A 70 6.81 1.88 0.00
C CYS A 70 6.61 3.38 -0.19
N ARG A 71 7.35 4.16 0.59
CA ARG A 71 7.43 5.61 0.46
C ARG A 71 8.88 6.00 0.22
N ASP A 72 9.09 6.90 -0.73
CA ASP A 72 10.43 7.46 -0.96
C ASP A 72 10.75 8.61 0.02
N PRO A 73 12.01 9.08 0.08
CA PRO A 73 12.40 10.18 0.96
C PRO A 73 11.71 11.53 0.67
N ASN A 74 11.18 11.72 -0.54
CA ASN A 74 10.40 12.92 -0.91
C ASN A 74 8.93 12.81 -0.48
N GLY A 75 8.56 11.68 0.09
CA GLY A 75 7.26 11.40 0.62
C GLY A 75 6.27 10.85 -0.40
N ILE A 76 6.73 10.49 -1.59
CA ILE A 76 5.91 9.91 -2.65
C ILE A 76 5.67 8.43 -2.33
N MET A 77 4.42 8.01 -2.48
CA MET A 77 4.01 6.63 -2.29
C MET A 77 4.18 5.84 -3.58
N TRP A 78 4.71 4.63 -3.48
CA TRP A 78 4.94 3.73 -4.59
C TRP A 78 4.23 2.40 -4.33
N PHE A 79 3.52 1.90 -5.32
CA PHE A 79 2.71 0.68 -5.25
C PHE A 79 3.12 -0.27 -6.37
N GLY A 80 3.64 -1.44 -5.99
CA GLY A 80 3.92 -2.53 -6.91
C GLY A 80 2.69 -3.40 -7.10
N THR A 81 2.39 -3.75 -8.35
CA THR A 81 1.17 -4.49 -8.68
C THR A 81 1.45 -5.80 -9.41
N TRP A 82 0.45 -6.68 -9.42
CA TRP A 82 0.48 -7.88 -10.27
C TRP A 82 -0.10 -7.53 -11.64
N GLU A 83 0.75 -7.50 -12.68
CA GLU A 83 0.42 -7.24 -14.09
C GLU A 83 -0.02 -5.80 -14.40
N GLY A 84 0.32 -4.83 -13.55
CA GLY A 84 0.05 -3.40 -13.80
C GLY A 84 1.27 -2.50 -13.61
N GLY A 85 2.46 -3.07 -13.42
CA GLY A 85 3.69 -2.32 -13.17
C GLY A 85 3.66 -1.62 -11.82
N VAL A 86 4.20 -0.39 -11.81
CA VAL A 86 4.33 0.45 -10.62
C VAL A 86 3.38 1.64 -10.71
N PHE A 87 2.73 1.97 -9.61
CA PHE A 87 1.98 3.22 -9.47
C PHE A 87 2.69 4.14 -8.48
N ARG A 88 2.83 5.41 -8.86
CA ARG A 88 3.35 6.49 -8.03
C ARG A 88 2.20 7.39 -7.62
N TYR A 89 2.12 7.75 -6.35
CA TYR A 89 1.10 8.64 -5.80
C TYR A 89 1.73 9.77 -5.00
N ASP A 90 1.45 11.00 -5.40
CA ASP A 90 1.99 12.23 -4.80
C ASP A 90 1.07 12.84 -3.72
N GLY A 91 0.00 12.13 -3.34
CA GLY A 91 -1.06 12.65 -2.48
C GLY A 91 -2.24 13.27 -3.23
N ARG A 92 -2.19 13.35 -4.56
CA ARG A 92 -3.26 13.90 -5.40
C ARG A 92 -3.60 12.97 -6.56
N GLU A 93 -2.61 12.49 -7.29
CA GLU A 93 -2.81 11.71 -8.51
C GLU A 93 -1.93 10.46 -8.56
N PHE A 94 -2.43 9.44 -9.26
CA PHE A 94 -1.67 8.25 -9.58
C PHE A 94 -1.05 8.38 -10.97
N VAL A 95 0.25 8.08 -11.06
CA VAL A 95 0.97 7.90 -12.33
C VAL A 95 1.40 6.45 -12.43
N ASN A 96 1.14 5.82 -13.57
CA ASN A 96 1.49 4.42 -13.82
C ASN A 96 2.75 4.33 -14.68
N PHE A 97 3.62 3.39 -14.34
CA PHE A 97 4.81 3.01 -15.08
C PHE A 97 4.74 1.53 -15.40
N THR A 98 5.00 1.19 -16.65
CA THR A 98 4.92 -0.17 -17.18
C THR A 98 6.20 -0.56 -17.91
N THR A 99 6.22 -1.74 -18.53
CA THR A 99 7.26 -2.16 -19.47
C THR A 99 7.43 -1.20 -20.65
N GLU A 100 6.38 -0.47 -21.05
CA GLU A 100 6.46 0.57 -22.08
C GLU A 100 7.27 1.79 -21.62
N ASP A 101 7.34 2.03 -20.30
CA ASP A 101 8.10 3.11 -19.67
C ASP A 101 9.51 2.69 -19.24
N GLY A 102 9.89 1.44 -19.55
CA GLY A 102 11.22 0.89 -19.27
C GLY A 102 11.32 0.01 -18.02
N LEU A 103 10.21 -0.36 -17.38
CA LEU A 103 10.24 -1.41 -16.35
C LEU A 103 10.64 -2.76 -16.96
N ALA A 104 11.38 -3.57 -16.20
CA ALA A 104 11.76 -4.91 -16.64
C ALA A 104 10.57 -5.89 -16.65
N SER A 105 9.51 -5.61 -15.87
CA SER A 105 8.29 -6.40 -15.78
C SER A 105 7.13 -5.58 -15.24
N ASP A 106 5.91 -5.90 -15.68
CA ASP A 106 4.67 -5.35 -15.10
C ASP A 106 4.21 -6.13 -13.85
N ILE A 107 4.96 -7.13 -13.41
CA ILE A 107 4.73 -7.85 -12.16
C ILE A 107 5.78 -7.41 -11.16
N VAL A 108 5.35 -6.69 -10.13
CA VAL A 108 6.25 -6.10 -9.13
C VAL A 108 5.96 -6.69 -7.76
N TRP A 109 6.85 -7.58 -7.32
CA TRP A 109 6.71 -8.31 -6.05
C TRP A 109 7.13 -7.51 -4.82
N ALA A 110 8.10 -6.61 -4.99
CA ALA A 110 8.67 -5.81 -3.92
C ALA A 110 9.16 -4.49 -4.51
N ILE A 111 9.14 -3.44 -3.70
CA ILE A 111 9.75 -2.14 -3.99
C ILE A 111 10.45 -1.70 -2.71
N HIS A 112 11.67 -1.16 -2.82
CA HIS A 112 12.40 -0.62 -1.69
C HIS A 112 13.03 0.72 -2.09
N ALA A 113 12.68 1.78 -1.37
CA ALA A 113 13.30 3.07 -1.61
C ALA A 113 14.66 3.17 -0.89
N ASP A 114 15.70 3.46 -1.65
CA ASP A 114 17.00 3.83 -1.14
C ASP A 114 16.99 5.26 -0.57
N PRO A 115 17.92 5.61 0.35
CA PRO A 115 17.99 6.94 0.95
C PRO A 115 18.18 8.09 -0.04
N ASP A 116 18.67 7.83 -1.25
CA ASP A 116 18.83 8.81 -2.32
C ASP A 116 17.58 8.98 -3.21
N GLY A 117 16.54 8.19 -2.95
CA GLY A 117 15.27 8.19 -3.70
C GLY A 117 15.23 7.23 -4.89
N THR A 118 16.27 6.43 -5.10
CA THR A 118 16.21 5.29 -6.03
C THR A 118 15.26 4.22 -5.49
N LEU A 119 14.59 3.46 -6.37
CA LEU A 119 13.62 2.41 -6.03
C LEU A 119 14.07 1.03 -6.51
#